data_AF-A0A840VJK3-F1
#
_entry.id   AF-A0A840VJK3-F1
#
_cell.length_a   1.000
_cell.length_b   1.000
_cell.length_c   1.000
_cell.angle_alpha   90.00
_cell.angle_beta   90.00
_cell.angle_gamma   90.00
#
_symmetry.space_group_name_H-M   'P 1'
#
loop_
_entity.id
_entity.type
_entity.pdbx_description
1 polymer ?
#
loop_
_entity_poly.entity_id
_entity_poly.type
_entity_poly.pdbx_seq_one_letter_code
_entity_poly.pdbx_strand_id
1 'polypeptide(L)'
;EATKVTLGDPEVVKLTVRAGENVSETGVVLDPLEANEGTFENERRYDVDLLPVNISVDADRNGEIEPGSDTTSEATPFRFWVNNDQDDVEVDEPSVITTPDHSDAQIATKRDLEDFTRIRLSVGFPLDQLKGGDWKVGLRFKVAGGQSPSIRVWPNESETGEDSYLDEHPAAGRQIAKQCFGSTNVGTVFIPSSYWQDRDDTEAHLIFEGISKGTGELALILQNGSEGPEIVGPVVHLKLLDVREMFKRARIVNEADEIPNPWIDARPPAQSWVWDPWNWEYDEDPEAEETTAIFVHGWRLTYATYLTWAQTSYKRLWHQGFRGKFYTFRWATFSGDNNGLPDDWDIELEGTDFPPGGTTYNPSEYRAWLCGPALASWVNSLPNAGRRSLFAHSMGNVISGSALRNGMSVQRYALCNAAMASMAYDSGAHMRIDPDTGEPWNRIWGSQFLHETPDTNPSADIRNSFGLEGKFDIGTNLRMINFYLEDDEALDSWVNNNRFLKPEFGRGYYYQENSVDPDYPDPLYHYISDTNVYRGVHSPDEAFGFVTKSLTRTAGSDSRTSGSIKSSVNMNDWGVGAKHWGFGVTHSAEWRWSNQSTSHFWDRLCEELELIRQQ
;
A
#
# COMPACT_ATOMS: atom_id res chain seq x y z
N GLU A 1 -41.11 4.11 29.65
CA GLU A 1 -41.85 4.50 30.88
C GLU A 1 -41.02 5.45 31.74
N ALA A 2 -41.71 6.36 32.44
CA ALA A 2 -41.22 7.44 33.31
C ALA A 2 -40.69 8.72 32.62
N THR A 3 -41.62 9.56 32.15
CA THR A 3 -41.39 11.00 31.93
C THR A 3 -41.21 11.67 33.29
N LYS A 4 -40.00 12.11 33.64
CA LYS A 4 -39.79 12.96 34.81
C LYS A 4 -39.85 14.42 34.37
N VAL A 5 -40.97 15.08 34.63
CA VAL A 5 -41.10 16.53 34.48
C VAL A 5 -40.58 17.17 35.76
N THR A 6 -39.59 18.06 35.64
CA THR A 6 -39.11 18.85 36.78
C THR A 6 -39.33 20.32 36.44
N LEU A 7 -40.13 21.02 37.24
CA LEU A 7 -40.34 22.45 37.08
C LEU A 7 -39.06 23.17 37.55
N GLY A 8 -38.39 23.85 36.64
CA GLY A 8 -37.32 24.80 36.94
C GLY A 8 -37.88 26.22 37.13
N ASP A 9 -37.04 27.24 36.89
CA ASP A 9 -37.44 28.65 36.78
C ASP A 9 -38.77 28.82 35.99
N PRO A 10 -39.58 29.86 36.27
CA PRO A 10 -40.99 29.93 35.88
C PRO A 10 -41.31 29.91 34.37
N GLU A 11 -40.32 29.79 33.49
CA GLU A 11 -40.46 29.81 32.04
C GLU A 11 -39.91 28.56 31.31
N VAL A 12 -39.31 27.57 32.00
CA VAL A 12 -38.67 26.41 31.34
C VAL A 12 -39.17 25.07 31.89
N VAL A 13 -39.78 24.26 31.00
CA VAL A 13 -40.13 22.86 31.27
C VAL A 13 -39.03 21.95 30.71
N LYS A 14 -38.35 21.20 31.59
CA LYS A 14 -37.39 20.17 31.17
C LYS A 14 -38.07 18.80 31.12
N LEU A 15 -38.11 18.22 29.92
CA LEU A 15 -38.60 16.86 29.67
C LEU A 15 -37.40 15.92 29.49
N THR A 16 -37.43 14.77 30.17
CA THR A 16 -36.49 13.68 29.95
C THR A 16 -37.30 12.44 29.61
N VAL A 17 -37.17 11.99 28.37
CA VAL A 17 -37.81 10.77 27.86
C VAL A 17 -36.71 9.74 27.67
N ARG A 18 -36.88 8.55 28.25
CA ARG A 18 -35.97 7.40 28.05
C ARG A 18 -36.67 6.41 27.13
N ALA A 19 -35.98 5.99 26.07
CA ALA A 19 -36.46 4.90 25.23
C ALA A 19 -36.63 3.64 26.10
N GLY A 20 -37.88 3.16 26.21
CA GLY A 20 -38.15 1.77 26.56
C GLY A 20 -38.30 0.96 25.28
N GLU A 21 -38.21 -0.36 25.36
CA GLU A 21 -38.10 -1.29 24.22
C GLU A 21 -39.22 -1.21 23.15
N ASN A 22 -40.28 -0.40 23.33
CA ASN A 22 -41.35 -0.18 22.34
C ASN A 22 -42.15 1.10 22.64
N VAL A 23 -41.67 2.29 22.26
CA VAL A 23 -42.51 3.49 22.31
C VAL A 23 -42.28 4.35 21.07
N SER A 24 -43.15 4.22 20.08
CA SER A 24 -43.14 5.02 18.85
C SER A 24 -43.82 6.38 19.00
N GLU A 25 -44.56 6.65 20.09
CA GLU A 25 -45.23 7.94 20.33
C GLU A 25 -45.36 8.18 21.85
N THR A 26 -44.80 9.26 22.38
CA THR A 26 -45.11 9.71 23.76
C THR A 26 -45.67 11.12 23.72
N GLY A 27 -46.97 11.28 23.96
CA GLY A 27 -47.58 12.61 24.12
C GLY A 27 -47.23 13.23 25.47
N VAL A 28 -46.85 14.51 25.47
CA VAL A 28 -46.75 15.35 26.67
C VAL A 28 -47.83 16.42 26.58
N VAL A 29 -48.77 16.39 27.52
CA VAL A 29 -49.77 17.45 27.68
C VAL A 29 -49.25 18.46 28.70
N LEU A 30 -49.18 19.74 28.31
CA LEU A 30 -48.89 20.84 29.22
C LEU A 30 -50.18 21.63 29.45
N ASP A 31 -50.75 21.49 30.64
CA ASP A 31 -51.95 22.22 31.03
C ASP A 31 -51.57 23.51 31.78
N PRO A 32 -51.87 24.70 31.22
CA PRO A 32 -51.79 25.93 31.98
C PRO A 32 -52.89 25.94 33.04
N LEU A 33 -52.50 25.91 34.31
CA LEU A 33 -53.41 26.11 35.44
C LEU A 33 -53.78 27.59 35.52
N GLU A 34 -54.83 28.01 34.83
CA GLU A 34 -55.48 29.27 35.18
C GLU A 34 -56.31 29.06 36.45
N ALA A 35 -55.91 29.74 37.51
CA ALA A 35 -56.64 29.79 38.77
C ALA A 35 -57.90 30.64 38.57
N ASN A 36 -58.94 30.07 37.95
CA ASN A 36 -60.36 30.25 38.27
C ASN A 36 -61.23 29.52 37.23
N GLU A 37 -62.14 28.68 37.75
CA GLU A 37 -63.35 28.17 37.08
C GLU A 37 -63.16 27.26 35.84
N GLY A 38 -62.91 25.97 36.10
CA GLY A 38 -63.78 24.88 35.61
C GLY A 38 -63.87 24.54 34.12
N THR A 39 -63.20 25.25 33.21
CA THR A 39 -63.17 24.90 31.77
C THR A 39 -61.77 25.06 31.18
N PHE A 40 -61.20 23.94 30.71
CA PHE A 40 -59.92 23.89 30.01
C PHE A 40 -60.08 24.48 28.60
N GLU A 41 -59.86 25.79 28.43
CA GLU A 41 -60.04 26.42 27.11
C GLU A 41 -58.79 26.35 26.20
N ASN A 42 -57.62 25.94 26.71
CA ASN A 42 -56.38 25.93 25.93
C ASN A 42 -55.44 24.77 26.29
N GLU A 43 -55.90 23.52 26.13
CA GLU A 43 -55.02 22.35 26.17
C GLU A 43 -53.99 22.44 25.03
N ARG A 44 -52.70 22.54 25.36
CA ARG A 44 -51.62 22.42 24.37
C ARG A 44 -51.01 21.03 24.49
N ARG A 45 -51.34 20.20 23.51
CA ARG A 45 -50.74 18.88 23.36
C ARG A 45 -49.47 18.98 22.53
N TYR A 46 -48.39 18.43 23.06
CA TYR A 46 -47.12 18.27 22.37
C TYR A 46 -46.88 16.78 22.19
N ASP A 47 -46.88 16.30 20.96
CA ASP A 47 -46.46 14.92 20.69
C ASP A 47 -44.93 14.89 20.60
N VAL A 48 -44.30 13.93 21.29
CA VAL A 48 -42.84 13.75 21.32
C VAL A 48 -42.49 12.41 20.69
N ASP A 49 -41.79 12.49 19.57
CA ASP A 49 -41.27 11.33 18.86
C ASP A 49 -39.79 11.12 19.22
N LEU A 50 -39.47 9.89 19.63
CA LEU A 50 -38.10 9.46 19.83
C LEU A 50 -37.61 8.75 18.57
N LEU A 51 -36.79 9.46 17.80
CA LEU A 51 -36.27 8.95 16.54
C LEU A 51 -34.88 8.35 16.77
N PRO A 52 -34.62 7.10 16.36
CA PRO A 52 -33.26 6.58 16.35
C PRO A 52 -32.45 7.37 15.34
N VAL A 53 -31.40 8.05 15.81
CA VAL A 53 -30.46 8.77 14.97
C VAL A 53 -29.06 8.27 15.25
N ASN A 54 -28.27 8.02 14.21
CA ASN A 54 -26.91 7.53 14.36
C ASN A 54 -26.01 7.95 13.19
N ILE A 55 -24.71 7.98 13.45
CA ILE A 55 -23.63 8.19 12.48
C ILE A 55 -22.55 7.15 12.77
N SER A 56 -22.09 6.44 11.74
CA SER A 56 -21.11 5.35 11.89
C SER A 56 -20.20 5.27 10.67
N VAL A 57 -19.00 4.75 10.91
CA VAL A 57 -17.91 4.51 9.95
C VAL A 57 -17.41 3.08 10.18
N ASP A 58 -16.65 2.51 9.26
CA ASP A 58 -16.03 1.18 9.43
C ASP A 58 -14.81 1.30 10.35
N ALA A 59 -15.04 1.38 11.67
CA ALA A 59 -14.02 1.77 12.65
C ALA A 59 -13.03 0.63 12.91
N ASP A 60 -13.49 -0.60 12.83
CA ASP A 60 -12.67 -1.79 13.03
C ASP A 60 -12.05 -2.33 11.72
N ARG A 61 -12.32 -1.71 10.57
CA ARG A 61 -11.79 -2.02 9.23
C ARG A 61 -12.12 -3.45 8.79
N ASN A 62 -13.35 -3.87 9.02
CA ASN A 62 -13.80 -5.21 8.71
C ASN A 62 -14.58 -5.33 7.39
N GLY A 63 -14.83 -4.21 6.70
CA GLY A 63 -15.59 -4.17 5.44
C GLY A 63 -17.08 -3.93 5.63
N GLU A 64 -17.57 -3.87 6.87
CA GLU A 64 -18.96 -3.59 7.22
C GLU A 64 -19.06 -2.35 8.12
N ILE A 65 -20.21 -1.66 8.10
CA ILE A 65 -20.50 -0.57 9.04
C ILE A 65 -21.63 -1.02 9.96
N GLU A 66 -21.26 -1.32 11.19
CA GLU A 66 -22.12 -1.85 12.24
C GLU A 66 -22.35 -0.82 13.36
N PRO A 67 -23.51 -0.16 13.37
CA PRO A 67 -23.94 0.70 14.47
C PRO A 67 -23.78 0.05 15.85
N GLY A 68 -22.86 0.59 16.65
CA GLY A 68 -22.66 0.20 18.05
C GLY A 68 -21.40 -0.63 18.34
N SER A 69 -20.91 -1.43 17.39
CA SER A 69 -19.56 -2.01 17.42
C SER A 69 -18.54 -1.01 16.89
N ASP A 70 -18.88 -0.29 15.83
CA ASP A 70 -18.05 0.76 15.22
C ASP A 70 -18.07 2.09 16.00
N THR A 71 -17.55 2.06 17.21
CA THR A 71 -17.48 3.25 18.07
C THR A 71 -16.15 3.97 17.93
N THR A 72 -16.20 5.29 17.94
CA THR A 72 -15.02 6.16 17.89
C THR A 72 -14.98 7.05 19.13
N SER A 73 -13.79 7.45 19.55
CA SER A 73 -13.59 8.37 20.68
C SER A 73 -12.44 9.33 20.42
N GLU A 74 -12.24 10.32 21.28
CA GLU A 74 -11.07 11.20 21.18
C GLU A 74 -9.75 10.43 21.32
N ALA A 75 -9.74 9.36 22.12
CA ALA A 75 -8.57 8.50 22.31
C ALA A 75 -8.38 7.48 21.17
N THR A 76 -9.47 7.09 20.52
CA THR A 76 -9.52 6.13 19.40
C THR A 76 -10.37 6.71 18.27
N PRO A 77 -9.89 7.77 17.60
CA PRO A 77 -10.64 8.38 16.50
C PRO A 77 -10.60 7.46 15.29
N PHE A 78 -11.60 7.54 14.41
CA PHE A 78 -11.48 6.97 13.07
C PHE A 78 -10.41 7.74 12.30
N ARG A 79 -9.37 7.02 11.87
CA ARG A 79 -8.18 7.57 11.23
C ARG A 79 -8.25 7.35 9.73
N PHE A 80 -8.17 8.43 8.97
CA PHE A 80 -8.15 8.38 7.51
C PHE A 80 -7.23 9.48 6.97
N TRP A 81 -7.02 9.52 5.66
CA TRP A 81 -6.09 10.47 5.04
C TRP A 81 -6.78 11.55 4.22
N VAL A 82 -6.01 12.61 3.96
CA VAL A 82 -6.34 13.66 3.02
C VAL A 82 -5.97 13.18 1.61
N ASN A 83 -6.87 13.38 0.64
CA ASN A 83 -6.68 13.05 -0.77
C ASN A 83 -5.76 14.09 -1.45
N ASN A 84 -4.47 14.06 -1.10
CA ASN A 84 -3.49 15.06 -1.52
C ASN A 84 -2.44 14.55 -2.51
N ASP A 85 -2.62 13.35 -3.03
CA ASP A 85 -1.96 12.88 -4.25
C ASP A 85 -2.73 13.33 -5.50
N GLN A 86 -2.29 12.82 -6.66
CA GLN A 86 -2.88 13.12 -7.95
C GLN A 86 -2.78 11.88 -8.85
N ASP A 87 -3.90 11.48 -9.44
CA ASP A 87 -3.93 10.43 -10.46
C ASP A 87 -3.99 11.00 -11.88
N ASP A 88 -3.35 10.28 -12.81
CA ASP A 88 -3.40 10.58 -14.24
C ASP A 88 -4.74 10.12 -14.82
N VAL A 89 -5.51 11.08 -15.33
CA VAL A 89 -6.86 10.85 -15.86
C VAL A 89 -6.90 10.02 -17.14
N GLU A 90 -5.82 9.98 -17.91
CA GLU A 90 -5.78 9.24 -19.17
C GLU A 90 -5.44 7.77 -18.95
N VAL A 91 -4.53 7.48 -18.02
CA VAL A 91 -4.01 6.12 -17.80
C VAL A 91 -4.44 5.46 -16.49
N ASP A 92 -5.10 6.18 -15.57
CA ASP A 92 -5.54 5.67 -14.25
C ASP A 92 -4.34 5.17 -13.40
N GLU A 93 -3.23 5.91 -13.46
CA GLU A 93 -1.95 5.65 -12.79
C GLU A 93 -1.54 6.85 -11.90
N PRO A 94 -0.68 6.68 -10.88
CA PRO A 94 -0.30 7.81 -10.06
C PRO A 94 0.58 8.78 -10.83
N SER A 95 0.40 10.08 -10.59
CA SER A 95 1.07 11.15 -11.32
C SER A 95 1.85 12.09 -10.40
N VAL A 96 2.59 13.02 -10.99
CA VAL A 96 3.26 14.08 -10.23
C VAL A 96 2.20 15.09 -9.79
N ILE A 97 2.17 15.37 -8.49
CA ILE A 97 1.21 16.30 -7.89
C ILE A 97 1.46 17.72 -8.42
N THR A 98 0.54 18.19 -9.25
CA THR A 98 0.40 19.57 -9.73
C THR A 98 -0.84 20.22 -9.12
N THR A 99 -1.90 19.43 -8.97
CA THR A 99 -3.20 19.80 -8.42
C THR A 99 -3.68 18.59 -7.63
N PRO A 100 -3.76 18.66 -6.29
CA PRO A 100 -4.21 17.51 -5.50
C PRO A 100 -5.66 17.17 -5.83
N ASP A 101 -6.03 15.90 -5.77
CA ASP A 101 -7.35 15.44 -6.21
C ASP A 101 -8.49 16.06 -5.38
N HIS A 102 -8.28 16.32 -4.08
CA HIS A 102 -9.27 17.06 -3.27
C HIS A 102 -9.52 18.52 -3.70
N SER A 103 -8.77 19.08 -4.65
CA SER A 103 -8.85 20.51 -4.97
C SER A 103 -10.11 20.89 -5.74
N ASP A 104 -10.77 19.95 -6.40
CA ASP A 104 -12.05 20.14 -7.07
C ASP A 104 -13.14 19.23 -6.48
N ALA A 105 -14.34 19.21 -7.06
CA ALA A 105 -15.49 18.45 -6.53
C ALA A 105 -15.84 17.24 -7.41
N GLN A 106 -14.85 16.64 -8.07
CA GLN A 106 -14.99 15.50 -8.96
C GLN A 106 -14.22 14.31 -8.42
N ILE A 107 -14.64 13.11 -8.83
CA ILE A 107 -13.85 11.89 -8.71
C ILE A 107 -13.31 11.65 -10.12
N ALA A 108 -12.03 11.92 -10.35
CA ALA A 108 -11.51 12.02 -11.71
C ALA A 108 -11.24 10.65 -12.35
N THR A 109 -10.81 9.69 -11.52
CA THR A 109 -10.35 8.37 -11.96
C THR A 109 -10.91 7.26 -11.07
N LYS A 110 -10.69 6.00 -11.41
CA LYS A 110 -11.08 4.89 -10.53
C LYS A 110 -10.08 4.72 -9.40
N ARG A 111 -8.82 5.04 -9.66
CA ARG A 111 -7.74 5.03 -8.69
C ARG A 111 -7.96 6.04 -7.55
N ASP A 112 -8.53 7.21 -7.87
CA ASP A 112 -8.87 8.27 -6.92
C ASP A 112 -9.83 7.76 -5.82
N LEU A 113 -10.64 6.74 -6.12
CA LEU A 113 -11.52 6.10 -5.14
C LEU A 113 -10.76 5.43 -3.98
N GLU A 114 -9.47 5.14 -4.12
CA GLU A 114 -8.61 4.70 -3.02
C GLU A 114 -8.53 5.75 -1.90
N ASP A 115 -8.88 7.01 -2.16
CA ASP A 115 -8.88 8.11 -1.19
C ASP A 115 -10.24 8.39 -0.54
N PHE A 116 -11.18 7.47 -0.71
CA PHE A 116 -12.53 7.57 -0.19
C PHE A 116 -12.83 6.46 0.80
N THR A 117 -13.58 6.81 1.84
CA THR A 117 -14.13 5.83 2.80
C THR A 117 -15.61 6.09 3.05
N ARG A 118 -16.29 5.06 3.52
CA ARG A 118 -17.74 5.06 3.74
C ARG A 118 -18.13 5.71 5.06
N ILE A 119 -19.31 6.32 5.06
CA ILE A 119 -20.00 6.78 6.26
C ILE A 119 -21.50 6.51 6.13
N ARG A 120 -22.10 6.02 7.20
CA ARG A 120 -23.52 5.66 7.26
C ARG A 120 -24.24 6.56 8.25
N LEU A 121 -25.38 7.11 7.83
CA LEU A 121 -26.30 7.85 8.69
C LEU A 121 -27.62 7.11 8.78
N SER A 122 -28.11 6.92 10.00
CA SER A 122 -29.45 6.39 10.26
C SER A 122 -30.29 7.54 10.80
N VAL A 123 -31.40 7.87 10.14
CA VAL A 123 -32.23 9.02 10.51
C VAL A 123 -33.68 8.61 10.59
N GLY A 124 -34.15 8.14 11.74
CA GLY A 124 -35.48 7.53 11.93
C GLY A 124 -36.71 8.41 11.71
N PHE A 125 -36.62 9.49 10.92
CA PHE A 125 -37.73 10.35 10.50
C PHE A 125 -38.68 9.64 9.53
N PRO A 126 -39.96 10.06 9.46
CA PRO A 126 -40.83 9.66 8.36
C PRO A 126 -40.22 10.04 7.01
N LEU A 127 -40.04 9.05 6.12
CA LEU A 127 -39.38 9.23 4.83
C LEU A 127 -40.03 10.32 3.95
N ASP A 128 -41.35 10.49 4.02
CA ASP A 128 -42.07 11.53 3.28
C ASP A 128 -41.61 12.95 3.67
N GLN A 129 -41.18 13.16 4.92
CA GLN A 129 -40.64 14.45 5.37
C GLN A 129 -39.24 14.73 4.80
N LEU A 130 -38.42 13.68 4.63
CA LEU A 130 -37.11 13.77 3.99
C LEU A 130 -37.26 14.02 2.48
N LYS A 131 -38.20 13.30 1.83
CA LYS A 131 -38.54 13.49 0.41
C LYS A 131 -39.12 14.89 0.15
N GLY A 132 -39.98 15.39 1.05
CA GLY A 132 -40.57 16.72 0.96
C GLY A 132 -39.58 17.86 1.23
N GLY A 133 -38.48 17.58 1.93
CA GLY A 133 -37.52 18.60 2.40
C GLY A 133 -38.00 19.37 3.63
N ASP A 134 -39.03 18.88 4.31
CA ASP A 134 -39.51 19.40 5.59
C ASP A 134 -38.45 19.19 6.67
N TRP A 135 -37.73 18.08 6.60
CA TRP A 135 -36.53 17.84 7.39
C TRP A 135 -35.32 17.66 6.49
N LYS A 136 -34.23 18.30 6.87
CA LYS A 136 -32.92 18.13 6.24
C LYS A 136 -31.97 17.41 7.18
N VAL A 137 -31.13 16.56 6.58
CA VAL A 137 -30.07 15.81 7.24
C VAL A 137 -28.75 16.29 6.67
N GLY A 138 -27.78 16.55 7.52
CA GLY A 138 -26.48 17.04 7.09
C GLY A 138 -25.35 16.63 8.02
N LEU A 139 -24.14 17.06 7.66
CA LEU A 139 -22.91 16.80 8.37
C LEU A 139 -22.18 18.12 8.66
N ARG A 140 -21.61 18.23 9.86
CA ARG A 140 -20.77 19.37 10.24
C ARG A 140 -19.74 18.98 11.30
N PHE A 141 -18.50 19.46 11.20
CA PHE A 141 -17.58 19.34 12.33
C PHE A 141 -17.96 20.29 13.47
N LYS A 142 -17.96 19.75 14.69
CA LYS A 142 -17.87 20.59 15.89
C LYS A 142 -16.44 21.07 15.99
N VAL A 143 -16.25 22.39 15.94
CA VAL A 143 -14.92 23.00 16.06
C VAL A 143 -14.40 22.78 17.48
N ALA A 144 -13.52 21.80 17.65
CA ALA A 144 -12.60 21.71 18.77
C ALA A 144 -11.30 22.45 18.38
N GLY A 145 -10.71 23.23 19.28
CA GLY A 145 -9.51 24.03 18.96
C GLY A 145 -8.36 23.19 18.37
N GLY A 146 -7.62 23.73 17.39
CA GLY A 146 -6.54 23.02 16.69
C GLY A 146 -6.58 23.23 15.17
N GLN A 147 -5.91 22.35 14.41
CA GLN A 147 -6.11 22.26 12.95
C GLN A 147 -7.50 21.65 12.68
N SER A 148 -8.35 22.39 11.96
CA SER A 148 -9.71 21.96 11.67
C SER A 148 -9.73 20.97 10.50
N PRO A 149 -10.20 19.72 10.70
CA PRO A 149 -10.37 18.79 9.60
C PRO A 149 -11.47 19.27 8.66
N SER A 150 -11.41 18.84 7.41
CA SER A 150 -12.49 19.06 6.45
C SER A 150 -12.62 17.88 5.50
N ILE A 151 -13.86 17.59 5.11
CA ILE A 151 -14.21 16.49 4.22
C ILE A 151 -15.12 16.98 3.09
N ARG A 152 -15.13 16.24 1.98
CA ARG A 152 -16.13 16.37 0.92
C ARG A 152 -16.96 15.09 0.83
N VAL A 153 -18.25 15.22 0.56
CA VAL A 153 -19.23 14.13 0.73
C VAL A 153 -19.98 13.84 -0.56
N TRP A 154 -20.14 12.56 -0.87
CA TRP A 154 -20.89 12.04 -2.02
C TRP A 154 -21.87 10.96 -1.56
N PRO A 155 -22.95 10.73 -2.32
CA PRO A 155 -23.72 9.50 -2.16
C PRO A 155 -22.86 8.30 -2.55
N ASN A 156 -23.01 7.20 -1.81
CA ASN A 156 -22.48 5.90 -2.24
C ASN A 156 -23.28 5.43 -3.48
N GLU A 157 -22.60 4.79 -4.41
CA GLU A 157 -23.18 4.14 -5.58
C GLU A 157 -24.10 2.99 -5.19
N SER A 158 -23.71 2.24 -4.16
CA SER A 158 -24.49 1.16 -3.56
C SER A 158 -25.57 1.71 -2.63
N GLU A 159 -26.81 1.25 -2.81
CA GLU A 159 -27.94 1.61 -1.96
C GLU A 159 -27.84 1.03 -0.55
N THR A 160 -27.06 -0.03 -0.37
CA THR A 160 -26.79 -0.75 0.90
C THR A 160 -25.48 -0.30 1.56
N GLY A 161 -24.69 0.55 0.90
CA GLY A 161 -23.42 1.05 1.42
C GLY A 161 -22.26 0.08 1.30
N GLU A 162 -22.30 -0.80 0.31
CA GLU A 162 -21.15 -1.65 -0.05
C GLU A 162 -19.94 -0.80 -0.47
N ASP A 163 -18.75 -1.40 -0.34
CA ASP A 163 -17.45 -0.86 -0.75
C ASP A 163 -16.99 -1.37 -2.12
N SER A 164 -17.88 -2.01 -2.89
CA SER A 164 -17.58 -2.57 -4.20
C SER A 164 -17.01 -1.56 -5.20
N TYR A 165 -17.16 -0.26 -4.94
CA TYR A 165 -16.48 0.79 -5.70
C TYR A 165 -14.94 0.70 -5.61
N LEU A 166 -14.38 0.05 -4.60
CA LEU A 166 -12.93 -0.12 -4.40
C LEU A 166 -12.34 -1.27 -5.22
N ASP A 167 -13.10 -2.33 -5.51
CA ASP A 167 -12.59 -3.57 -6.10
C ASP A 167 -13.30 -3.99 -7.40
N GLU A 168 -14.41 -3.34 -7.76
CA GLU A 168 -15.16 -3.62 -9.00
C GLU A 168 -15.19 -2.44 -9.98
N HIS A 169 -14.74 -2.66 -11.21
CA HIS A 169 -14.79 -1.65 -12.26
C HIS A 169 -16.19 -1.07 -12.54
N PRO A 170 -17.28 -1.87 -12.62
CA PRO A 170 -18.62 -1.32 -12.83
C PRO A 170 -19.10 -0.44 -11.67
N ALA A 171 -18.81 -0.83 -10.43
CA ALA A 171 -19.16 -0.06 -9.23
C ALA A 171 -18.40 1.26 -9.18
N ALA A 172 -17.08 1.22 -9.39
CA ALA A 172 -16.23 2.41 -9.51
C ALA A 172 -16.76 3.38 -10.57
N GLY A 173 -17.13 2.87 -11.75
CA GLY A 173 -17.72 3.69 -12.82
C GLY A 173 -19.05 4.35 -12.44
N ARG A 174 -19.89 3.68 -11.65
CA ARG A 174 -21.13 4.27 -11.11
C ARG A 174 -20.85 5.29 -10.01
N GLN A 175 -19.82 5.07 -9.19
CA GLN A 175 -19.40 6.01 -8.14
C GLN A 175 -18.84 7.31 -8.72
N ILE A 176 -17.99 7.23 -9.75
CA ILE A 176 -17.45 8.40 -10.47
C ILE A 176 -18.56 9.28 -11.05
N ALA A 177 -19.67 8.68 -11.50
CA ALA A 177 -20.80 9.42 -12.06
C ALA A 177 -21.63 10.18 -10.99
N LYS A 178 -21.40 9.95 -9.69
CA LYS A 178 -22.16 10.60 -8.61
C LYS A 178 -21.74 12.06 -8.45
N GLN A 179 -22.74 12.88 -8.10
CA GLN A 179 -22.53 14.31 -7.83
C GLN A 179 -22.17 14.54 -6.37
N CYS A 180 -21.19 15.41 -6.14
CA CYS A 180 -20.80 15.87 -4.82
C CYS A 180 -21.96 16.63 -4.14
N PHE A 181 -22.19 16.37 -2.86
CA PHE A 181 -23.13 17.16 -2.04
C PHE A 181 -22.52 18.46 -1.54
N GLY A 182 -21.21 18.47 -1.31
CA GLY A 182 -20.47 19.62 -0.84
C GLY A 182 -19.38 19.21 0.14
N SER A 183 -18.73 20.22 0.74
CA SER A 183 -17.71 20.03 1.76
C SER A 183 -18.13 20.62 3.09
N THR A 184 -17.57 20.09 4.17
CA THR A 184 -17.78 20.60 5.51
C THR A 184 -16.49 20.73 6.29
N ASN A 185 -16.38 21.87 6.97
CA ASN A 185 -15.50 22.14 8.09
C ASN A 185 -16.40 22.72 9.19
N VAL A 186 -16.68 24.02 9.11
CA VAL A 186 -17.57 24.73 10.05
C VAL A 186 -19.01 24.84 9.54
N GLY A 187 -19.22 24.83 8.22
CA GLY A 187 -20.56 24.87 7.61
C GLY A 187 -21.20 23.50 7.52
N THR A 188 -22.53 23.43 7.56
CA THR A 188 -23.27 22.18 7.37
C THR A 188 -23.37 21.84 5.88
N VAL A 189 -22.97 20.64 5.50
CA VAL A 189 -23.31 20.06 4.18
C VAL A 189 -24.60 19.25 4.34
N PHE A 190 -25.66 19.64 3.64
CA PHE A 190 -26.95 18.95 3.69
C PHE A 190 -27.09 17.96 2.54
N ILE A 191 -27.63 16.79 2.84
CA ILE A 191 -28.07 15.81 1.85
C ILE A 191 -29.27 16.39 1.10
N PRO A 192 -29.26 16.46 -0.23
CA PRO A 192 -30.36 17.03 -0.99
C PRO A 192 -31.61 16.16 -0.89
N SER A 193 -32.80 16.77 -0.91
CA SER A 193 -34.08 16.02 -0.88
C SER A 193 -34.25 15.06 -2.06
N SER A 194 -33.52 15.30 -3.16
CA SER A 194 -33.46 14.41 -4.32
C SER A 194 -32.81 13.05 -4.01
N TYR A 195 -31.92 12.97 -3.03
CA TYR A 195 -31.30 11.71 -2.61
C TYR A 195 -32.34 10.71 -2.09
N TRP A 196 -33.38 11.21 -1.43
CA TRP A 196 -34.38 10.39 -0.77
C TRP A 196 -35.51 9.91 -1.70
N GLN A 197 -35.68 10.49 -2.89
CA GLN A 197 -36.89 10.30 -3.71
C GLN A 197 -37.16 8.83 -4.06
N ASP A 198 -36.11 8.10 -4.44
CA ASP A 198 -36.19 6.73 -4.91
C ASP A 198 -35.90 5.69 -3.81
N ARG A 199 -35.71 6.13 -2.56
CA ARG A 199 -35.45 5.24 -1.42
C ARG A 199 -36.74 4.77 -0.75
N ASP A 200 -36.64 3.66 -0.05
CA ASP A 200 -37.66 3.06 0.83
C ASP A 200 -37.24 3.00 2.31
N ASP A 201 -35.99 3.33 2.60
CA ASP A 201 -35.43 3.43 3.96
C ASP A 201 -35.09 4.88 4.34
N THR A 202 -34.56 5.02 5.56
CA THR A 202 -34.11 6.29 6.13
C THR A 202 -32.62 6.25 6.46
N GLU A 203 -31.89 5.45 5.68
CA GLU A 203 -30.45 5.30 5.79
C GLU A 203 -29.80 6.11 4.67
N ALA A 204 -28.81 6.93 5.01
CA ALA A 204 -27.92 7.54 4.02
C ALA A 204 -26.59 6.80 4.02
N HIS A 205 -26.32 6.11 2.91
CA HIS A 205 -25.03 5.52 2.61
C HIS A 205 -24.23 6.49 1.76
N LEU A 206 -23.13 6.98 2.31
CA LEU A 206 -22.30 8.04 1.74
C LEU A 206 -20.84 7.59 1.71
N ILE A 207 -20.04 8.31 0.92
CA ILE A 207 -18.58 8.25 0.98
C ILE A 207 -18.02 9.65 1.16
N PHE A 208 -16.81 9.75 1.70
CA PHE A 208 -16.09 11.01 1.81
C PHE A 208 -14.60 10.85 1.54
N GLU A 209 -13.98 11.95 1.09
CA GLU A 209 -12.53 12.14 1.06
C GLU A 209 -12.13 13.21 2.09
N GLY A 210 -10.87 13.20 2.52
CA GLY A 210 -10.29 14.27 3.33
C GLY A 210 -9.76 15.43 2.47
N ILE A 211 -10.10 16.68 2.83
CA ILE A 211 -9.55 17.91 2.20
C ILE A 211 -8.43 18.53 3.06
N SER A 212 -8.62 18.58 4.38
CA SER A 212 -7.61 19.14 5.30
C SER A 212 -7.40 18.28 6.53
N LYS A 213 -6.14 18.21 6.96
CA LYS A 213 -5.75 17.52 8.19
C LYS A 213 -6.40 18.14 9.42
N GLY A 214 -6.57 17.32 10.44
CA GLY A 214 -7.05 17.77 11.74
C GLY A 214 -7.70 16.67 12.54
N THR A 215 -8.15 17.00 13.74
CA THR A 215 -8.94 16.11 14.59
C THR A 215 -10.20 16.84 14.99
N GLY A 216 -11.36 16.16 14.95
CA GLY A 216 -12.63 16.78 15.26
C GLY A 216 -13.78 15.79 15.36
N GLU A 217 -14.89 16.25 15.91
CA GLU A 217 -16.13 15.49 15.99
C GLU A 217 -16.99 15.82 14.78
N LEU A 218 -17.20 14.87 13.87
CA LEU A 218 -18.14 15.01 12.76
C LEU A 218 -19.55 14.69 13.27
N ALA A 219 -20.41 15.69 13.28
CA ALA A 219 -21.76 15.58 13.82
C ALA A 219 -22.81 15.42 12.72
N LEU A 220 -23.79 14.57 12.99
CA LEU A 220 -25.06 14.55 12.25
C LEU A 220 -25.87 15.79 12.61
N ILE A 221 -26.33 16.54 11.62
CA ILE A 221 -27.14 17.75 11.77
C ILE A 221 -28.55 17.51 11.23
N LEU A 222 -29.54 17.94 11.98
CA LEU A 222 -30.95 17.91 11.59
C LEU A 222 -31.48 19.35 11.53
N GLN A 223 -32.27 19.67 10.51
CA GLN A 223 -32.89 20.98 10.40
C GLN A 223 -34.35 20.83 9.95
N ASN A 224 -35.28 21.45 10.70
CA ASN A 224 -36.68 21.52 10.32
C ASN A 224 -36.92 22.75 9.44
N GLY A 225 -37.42 22.56 8.23
CA GLY A 225 -37.63 23.59 7.23
C GLY A 225 -36.32 24.20 6.71
N SER A 226 -36.44 25.13 5.76
CA SER A 226 -35.28 25.76 5.14
C SER A 226 -34.49 26.70 6.06
N GLU A 227 -35.14 27.24 7.09
CA GLU A 227 -34.60 28.27 7.99
C GLU A 227 -34.71 27.92 9.48
N GLY A 228 -35.11 26.69 9.83
CA GLY A 228 -35.21 26.29 11.23
C GLY A 228 -33.85 26.18 11.91
N PRO A 229 -33.83 26.11 13.25
CA PRO A 229 -32.61 25.90 14.00
C PRO A 229 -32.00 24.52 13.68
N GLU A 230 -30.68 24.47 13.55
CA GLU A 230 -29.95 23.22 13.42
C GLU A 230 -29.87 22.51 14.77
N ILE A 231 -30.23 21.23 14.77
CA ILE A 231 -30.12 20.33 15.91
C ILE A 231 -28.89 19.46 15.68
N VAL A 232 -28.00 19.46 16.66
CA VAL A 232 -26.77 18.65 16.61
C VAL A 232 -27.04 17.28 17.23
N GLY A 233 -26.88 16.24 16.43
CA GLY A 233 -27.08 14.85 16.80
C GLY A 233 -25.80 14.15 17.28
N PRO A 234 -25.77 12.80 17.17
CA PRO A 234 -24.60 11.97 17.44
C PRO A 234 -23.37 12.37 16.60
N VAL A 235 -22.20 11.90 17.02
CA VAL A 235 -20.91 12.22 16.40
C VAL A 235 -20.06 10.99 16.18
N VAL A 236 -19.15 11.06 15.21
CA VAL A 236 -17.94 10.25 15.16
C VAL A 236 -16.71 11.12 15.37
N HIS A 237 -15.71 10.61 16.08
CA HIS A 237 -14.42 11.26 16.23
C HIS A 237 -13.55 10.89 15.03
N LEU A 238 -13.09 11.91 14.30
CA LEU A 238 -12.31 11.75 13.07
C LEU A 238 -10.93 12.36 13.25
N LYS A 239 -9.90 11.70 12.71
CA LYS A 239 -8.55 12.24 12.57
C LYS A 239 -8.07 12.08 11.13
N LEU A 240 -7.94 13.22 10.43
CA LEU A 240 -7.41 13.28 9.08
C LEU A 240 -5.92 13.61 9.11
N LEU A 241 -5.14 12.78 8.42
CA LEU A 241 -3.69 12.83 8.33
C LEU A 241 -3.23 12.95 6.88
N ASP A 242 -1.98 13.27 6.65
CA ASP A 242 -1.34 12.84 5.41
C ASP A 242 -1.07 11.34 5.52
N VAL A 243 -1.32 10.59 4.45
CA VAL A 243 -1.07 9.14 4.46
C VAL A 243 0.38 8.80 4.84
N ARG A 244 1.35 9.67 4.55
CA ARG A 244 2.77 9.52 4.94
C ARG A 244 3.01 9.66 6.45
N GLU A 245 2.06 10.19 7.21
CA GLU A 245 2.11 10.21 8.68
C GLU A 245 1.61 8.89 9.28
N MET A 246 0.95 8.03 8.49
CA MET A 246 0.32 6.80 8.98
C MET A 246 1.23 5.56 8.95
N PHE A 247 2.45 5.69 8.41
CA PHE A 247 3.45 4.61 8.39
C PHE A 247 4.87 5.12 8.59
N LYS A 248 5.78 4.23 9.02
CA LYS A 248 7.18 4.59 9.29
C LYS A 248 8.08 4.22 8.12
N ARG A 249 9.09 5.06 7.88
CA ARG A 249 10.07 4.88 6.80
C ARG A 249 11.48 4.87 7.36
N ALA A 250 12.32 4.01 6.81
CA ALA A 250 13.77 4.09 6.99
C ALA A 250 14.46 4.06 5.64
N ARG A 251 15.71 4.51 5.62
CA ARG A 251 16.54 4.47 4.42
C ARG A 251 18.00 4.16 4.72
N ILE A 252 18.73 3.74 3.70
CA ILE A 252 20.19 3.75 3.71
C ILE A 252 20.69 5.20 3.78
N VAL A 253 21.73 5.44 4.57
CA VAL A 253 22.31 6.79 4.77
C VAL A 253 22.87 7.36 3.49
N ASN A 254 23.66 6.56 2.78
CA ASN A 254 24.31 6.94 1.53
C ASN A 254 23.37 6.71 0.34
N GLU A 255 23.36 7.64 -0.60
CA GLU A 255 22.72 7.47 -1.90
C GLU A 255 23.58 6.60 -2.82
N ALA A 256 23.03 6.20 -3.98
CA ALA A 256 23.68 5.26 -4.88
C ALA A 256 25.02 5.77 -5.43
N ASP A 257 25.10 7.05 -5.80
CA ASP A 257 26.31 7.70 -6.30
C ASP A 257 27.38 7.94 -5.21
N GLU A 258 26.99 7.91 -3.94
CA GLU A 258 27.89 8.00 -2.79
C GLU A 258 28.53 6.65 -2.41
N ILE A 259 27.95 5.54 -2.84
CA ILE A 259 28.54 4.20 -2.69
C ILE A 259 29.52 3.97 -3.85
N PRO A 260 30.84 3.87 -3.59
CA PRO A 260 31.80 3.71 -4.68
C PRO A 260 31.66 2.34 -5.34
N ASN A 261 31.83 2.34 -6.67
CA ASN A 261 31.93 1.09 -7.41
C ASN A 261 33.22 0.32 -7.05
N PRO A 262 33.27 -1.01 -7.23
CA PRO A 262 34.40 -1.84 -6.79
C PRO A 262 35.75 -1.51 -7.43
N TRP A 263 35.77 -0.81 -8.56
CA TRP A 263 36.99 -0.35 -9.22
C TRP A 263 37.54 0.96 -8.66
N ILE A 264 36.72 1.72 -7.95
CA ILE A 264 37.13 2.90 -7.17
C ILE A 264 37.56 2.44 -5.78
N ASP A 265 36.72 1.64 -5.12
CA ASP A 265 36.99 1.05 -3.81
C ASP A 265 36.40 -0.36 -3.75
N ALA A 266 37.29 -1.37 -3.71
CA ALA A 266 36.89 -2.78 -3.64
C ALA A 266 36.38 -3.20 -2.25
N ARG A 267 36.43 -2.32 -1.26
CA ARG A 267 35.98 -2.55 0.12
C ARG A 267 35.28 -1.31 0.67
N PRO A 268 34.13 -0.92 0.08
CA PRO A 268 33.40 0.24 0.54
C PRO A 268 33.03 0.09 2.03
N PRO A 269 32.84 1.21 2.75
CA PRO A 269 32.34 1.18 4.12
C PRO A 269 31.04 0.38 4.23
N ALA A 270 30.83 -0.26 5.38
CA ALA A 270 29.56 -0.90 5.68
C ALA A 270 28.43 0.15 5.63
N GLN A 271 27.34 -0.19 4.95
CA GLN A 271 26.19 0.69 4.84
C GLN A 271 25.45 0.73 6.18
N SER A 272 24.85 1.88 6.48
CA SER A 272 24.04 2.10 7.69
C SER A 272 22.67 2.64 7.31
N TRP A 273 21.72 2.56 8.23
CA TRP A 273 20.35 3.03 8.03
C TRP A 273 19.99 4.14 9.02
N VAL A 274 19.03 4.96 8.64
CA VAL A 274 18.42 6.00 9.48
C VAL A 274 16.90 6.00 9.30
N TRP A 275 16.17 6.46 10.32
CA TRP A 275 14.76 6.81 10.17
C TRP A 275 14.62 7.97 9.19
N ASP A 276 13.58 7.92 8.36
CA ASP A 276 13.38 8.86 7.26
C ASP A 276 11.96 9.42 7.25
N PRO A 277 11.60 10.27 8.23
CA PRO A 277 10.27 10.86 8.26
C PRO A 277 10.03 11.79 7.06
N TRP A 278 11.09 12.37 6.45
CA TRP A 278 11.01 13.35 5.36
C TRP A 278 9.97 14.45 5.62
N ASN A 279 9.91 14.95 6.87
CA ASN A 279 8.96 15.95 7.35
C ASN A 279 7.52 15.46 7.65
N TRP A 280 7.22 14.17 7.48
CA TRP A 280 5.97 13.56 7.95
C TRP A 280 6.28 12.69 9.17
N GLU A 281 6.19 13.30 10.35
CA GLU A 281 6.35 12.57 11.60
C GLU A 281 5.26 11.50 11.72
N TYR A 282 5.67 10.31 12.16
CA TYR A 282 4.75 9.19 12.30
C TYR A 282 3.76 9.46 13.44
N ASP A 283 2.48 9.38 13.12
CA ASP A 283 1.39 9.43 14.08
C ASP A 283 0.96 8.00 14.40
N GLU A 284 1.27 7.54 15.61
CA GLU A 284 0.99 6.16 16.02
C GLU A 284 -0.52 5.91 16.10
N ASP A 285 -0.96 4.81 15.49
CA ASP A 285 -2.33 4.34 15.60
C ASP A 285 -2.52 3.69 16.99
N PRO A 286 -3.37 4.26 17.87
CA PRO A 286 -3.60 3.74 19.22
C PRO A 286 -4.23 2.34 19.22
N GLU A 287 -4.83 1.93 18.10
CA GLU A 287 -5.49 0.63 17.94
C GLU A 287 -4.70 -0.32 17.03
N ALA A 288 -3.42 -0.03 16.78
CA ALA A 288 -2.58 -0.89 15.96
C ALA A 288 -2.44 -2.30 16.56
N GLU A 289 -2.75 -3.32 15.76
CA GLU A 289 -2.53 -4.71 16.14
C GLU A 289 -1.04 -5.06 16.26
N GLU A 290 -0.74 -6.10 17.04
CA GLU A 290 0.59 -6.70 17.15
C GLU A 290 0.98 -7.51 15.90
N THR A 291 0.93 -6.88 14.73
CA THR A 291 1.42 -7.42 13.46
C THR A 291 2.21 -6.34 12.72
N THR A 292 3.23 -6.74 11.97
CA THR A 292 4.11 -5.80 11.25
C THR A 292 4.24 -6.20 9.79
N ALA A 293 3.92 -5.28 8.90
CA ALA A 293 4.10 -5.41 7.45
C ALA A 293 5.26 -4.52 6.99
N ILE A 294 6.16 -5.06 6.19
CA ILE A 294 7.38 -4.40 5.73
C ILE A 294 7.43 -4.41 4.21
N PHE A 295 7.53 -3.24 3.60
CA PHE A 295 7.71 -3.09 2.16
C PHE A 295 9.15 -2.71 1.81
N VAL A 296 9.73 -3.41 0.83
CA VAL A 296 11.02 -3.07 0.23
C VAL A 296 10.84 -2.88 -1.28
N HIS A 297 11.16 -1.68 -1.76
CA HIS A 297 10.89 -1.30 -3.15
C HIS A 297 11.90 -1.86 -4.17
N GLY A 298 11.53 -1.80 -5.45
CA GLY A 298 12.34 -2.24 -6.59
C GLY A 298 13.46 -1.29 -7.01
N TRP A 299 14.04 -1.55 -8.18
CA TRP A 299 15.11 -0.73 -8.76
C TRP A 299 14.57 0.48 -9.51
N ARG A 300 15.42 1.51 -9.65
CA ARG A 300 15.18 2.70 -10.48
C ARG A 300 14.05 3.62 -10.02
N LEU A 301 13.75 3.61 -8.71
CA LEU A 301 12.78 4.54 -8.14
C LEU A 301 13.45 5.83 -7.66
N THR A 302 12.93 6.95 -8.14
CA THR A 302 13.16 8.27 -7.54
C THR A 302 12.65 8.27 -6.10
N TYR A 303 13.06 9.26 -5.30
CA TYR A 303 12.51 9.36 -3.93
C TYR A 303 10.99 9.56 -3.95
N ALA A 304 10.50 10.36 -4.90
CA ALA A 304 9.07 10.62 -5.07
C ALA A 304 8.30 9.34 -5.44
N THR A 305 8.77 8.57 -6.43
CA THR A 305 8.10 7.32 -6.84
C THR A 305 8.11 6.29 -5.72
N TYR A 306 9.20 6.16 -4.96
CA TYR A 306 9.24 5.31 -3.77
C TYR A 306 8.16 5.70 -2.75
N LEU A 307 8.01 7.00 -2.45
CA LEU A 307 6.97 7.47 -1.55
C LEU A 307 5.57 7.20 -2.08
N THR A 308 5.31 7.40 -3.36
CA THR A 308 4.03 7.07 -3.98
C THR A 308 3.70 5.59 -3.80
N TRP A 309 4.65 4.69 -4.09
CA TRP A 309 4.42 3.25 -3.94
C TRP A 309 4.24 2.83 -2.48
N ALA A 310 4.94 3.47 -1.55
CA ALA A 310 4.73 3.27 -0.12
C ALA A 310 3.31 3.68 0.31
N GLN A 311 2.81 4.81 -0.18
CA GLN A 311 1.45 5.29 0.07
C GLN A 311 0.42 4.32 -0.53
N THR A 312 0.55 3.96 -1.80
CA THR A 312 -0.33 2.99 -2.48
C THR A 312 -0.38 1.66 -1.72
N SER A 313 0.78 1.13 -1.31
CA SER A 313 0.83 -0.12 -0.54
C SER A 313 0.07 0.00 0.78
N TYR A 314 0.25 1.12 1.50
CA TYR A 314 -0.46 1.35 2.75
C TYR A 314 -1.97 1.50 2.53
N LYS A 315 -2.40 2.32 1.57
CA LYS A 315 -3.82 2.55 1.25
C LYS A 315 -4.53 1.23 0.92
N ARG A 316 -3.90 0.39 0.09
CA ARG A 316 -4.48 -0.89 -0.32
C ARG A 316 -4.51 -1.90 0.81
N LEU A 317 -3.44 -2.02 1.60
CA LEU A 317 -3.49 -2.83 2.83
C LEU A 317 -4.59 -2.34 3.79
N TRP A 318 -4.74 -1.02 3.96
CA TRP A 318 -5.76 -0.43 4.83
C TRP A 318 -7.17 -0.79 4.37
N HIS A 319 -7.47 -0.65 3.07
CA HIS A 319 -8.77 -1.03 2.49
C HIS A 319 -9.05 -2.52 2.57
N GLN A 320 -8.01 -3.36 2.66
CA GLN A 320 -8.17 -4.79 2.89
C GLN A 320 -8.52 -5.14 4.34
N GLY A 321 -8.42 -4.19 5.27
CA GLY A 321 -8.64 -4.41 6.71
C GLY A 321 -7.37 -4.53 7.54
N PHE A 322 -6.21 -4.12 7.01
CA PHE A 322 -4.97 -4.12 7.77
C PHE A 322 -5.02 -3.10 8.93
N ARG A 323 -4.79 -3.60 10.15
CA ARG A 323 -4.70 -2.81 11.38
C ARG A 323 -3.33 -2.83 12.03
N GLY A 324 -2.33 -3.40 11.39
CA GLY A 324 -0.98 -3.51 11.96
C GLY A 324 -0.12 -2.26 11.80
N LYS A 325 1.17 -2.43 12.10
CA LYS A 325 2.19 -1.39 11.86
C LYS A 325 2.86 -1.61 10.50
N PHE A 326 2.71 -0.64 9.59
CA PHE A 326 3.36 -0.66 8.28
C PHE A 326 4.69 0.09 8.30
N TYR A 327 5.70 -0.51 7.67
CA TYR A 327 7.04 0.04 7.55
C TYR A 327 7.52 -0.08 6.11
N THR A 328 8.29 0.90 5.64
CA THR A 328 8.94 0.84 4.33
C THR A 328 10.42 1.15 4.43
N PHE A 329 11.22 0.51 3.56
CA PHE A 329 12.67 0.69 3.53
C PHE A 329 13.16 1.14 2.16
N ARG A 330 13.83 2.29 2.11
CA ARG A 330 14.50 2.79 0.91
C ARG A 330 15.96 2.39 0.87
N TRP A 331 16.40 1.79 -0.23
CA TRP A 331 17.79 1.42 -0.44
C TRP A 331 18.44 2.21 -1.58
N ALA A 332 19.78 2.21 -1.60
CA ALA A 332 20.61 3.01 -2.48
C ALA A 332 20.64 2.45 -3.92
N THR A 333 19.51 2.51 -4.62
CA THR A 333 19.40 2.20 -6.04
C THR A 333 19.73 3.41 -6.89
N PHE A 334 20.32 3.20 -8.07
CA PHE A 334 20.29 4.23 -9.11
C PHE A 334 18.85 4.48 -9.56
N SER A 335 18.56 5.70 -10.01
CA SER A 335 17.24 6.22 -10.38
C SER A 335 17.39 7.46 -11.26
N GLY A 336 16.28 7.98 -11.81
CA GLY A 336 16.28 9.22 -12.58
C GLY A 336 16.84 10.44 -11.84
N ASP A 337 16.85 10.44 -10.50
CA ASP A 337 17.40 11.53 -9.68
C ASP A 337 18.92 11.47 -9.53
N ASN A 338 19.51 10.28 -9.69
CA ASN A 338 20.88 10.01 -9.29
C ASN A 338 21.56 8.98 -10.21
N ASN A 339 21.25 8.99 -11.52
CA ASN A 339 21.67 7.98 -12.51
C ASN A 339 23.16 7.58 -12.42
N GLY A 340 24.04 8.47 -11.93
CA GLY A 340 25.37 8.13 -11.41
C GLY A 340 26.36 7.56 -12.43
N LEU A 341 25.93 7.39 -13.68
CA LEU A 341 26.74 7.03 -14.83
C LEU A 341 26.65 8.19 -15.84
N PRO A 342 27.77 8.59 -16.47
CA PRO A 342 27.77 9.51 -17.59
C PRO A 342 26.83 9.08 -18.74
N ASP A 343 26.18 10.04 -19.41
CA ASP A 343 25.23 9.81 -20.52
C ASP A 343 25.85 9.01 -21.71
N ASP A 344 27.17 9.01 -21.85
CA ASP A 344 27.94 8.27 -22.85
C ASP A 344 28.07 6.76 -22.55
N TRP A 345 27.51 6.27 -21.44
CA TRP A 345 27.65 4.88 -20.98
C TRP A 345 26.37 4.04 -21.11
N ASP A 346 25.31 4.60 -21.69
CA ASP A 346 24.22 3.79 -22.24
C ASP A 346 24.73 3.11 -23.52
N ILE A 347 25.22 1.88 -23.37
CA ILE A 347 25.66 1.05 -24.50
C ILE A 347 24.42 0.66 -25.31
N GLU A 348 24.19 1.33 -26.45
CA GLU A 348 23.36 0.81 -27.53
C GLU A 348 24.04 -0.44 -28.11
N LEU A 349 23.76 -1.60 -27.54
CA LEU A 349 24.09 -2.88 -28.17
C LEU A 349 23.18 -3.05 -29.39
N GLU A 350 23.77 -3.08 -30.60
CA GLU A 350 23.02 -3.32 -31.85
C GLU A 350 22.18 -4.60 -31.71
N GLY A 351 20.86 -4.45 -31.79
CA GLY A 351 19.90 -5.56 -31.69
C GLY A 351 19.39 -5.88 -30.28
N THR A 352 19.64 -5.03 -29.29
CA THR A 352 19.00 -5.13 -27.95
C THR A 352 18.24 -3.85 -27.61
N ASP A 353 16.94 -3.98 -27.31
CA ASP A 353 16.10 -2.88 -26.81
C ASP A 353 16.37 -2.62 -25.31
N PHE A 354 17.61 -2.26 -24.93
CA PHE A 354 17.86 -1.83 -23.55
C PHE A 354 17.25 -0.44 -23.33
N PRO A 355 16.34 -0.26 -22.36
CA PRO A 355 15.82 1.07 -22.05
C PRO A 355 16.92 1.97 -21.46
N PRO A 356 16.83 3.30 -21.62
CA PRO A 356 17.79 4.25 -21.05
C PRO A 356 18.07 4.00 -19.56
N GLY A 357 19.34 3.85 -19.17
CA GLY A 357 19.76 3.51 -17.82
C GLY A 357 19.73 2.01 -17.47
N GLY A 358 19.43 1.10 -18.42
CA GLY A 358 19.54 -0.36 -18.25
C GLY A 358 20.96 -0.84 -17.87
N THR A 359 21.96 0.00 -18.10
CA THR A 359 23.37 -0.19 -17.71
C THR A 359 23.63 0.01 -16.21
N THR A 360 22.64 0.52 -15.45
CA THR A 360 22.73 0.66 -13.98
C THR A 360 22.29 -0.58 -13.20
N TYR A 361 21.88 -1.65 -13.90
CA TYR A 361 21.38 -2.89 -13.28
C TYR A 361 22.44 -3.54 -12.37
N ASN A 362 23.57 -3.95 -12.95
CA ASN A 362 24.70 -4.57 -12.23
C ASN A 362 25.23 -3.68 -11.09
N PRO A 363 25.48 -2.37 -11.30
CA PRO A 363 25.82 -1.47 -10.21
C PRO A 363 24.77 -1.35 -9.08
N SER A 364 23.47 -1.42 -9.41
CA SER A 364 22.41 -1.38 -8.40
C SER A 364 22.29 -2.71 -7.66
N GLU A 365 22.55 -3.83 -8.35
CA GLU A 365 22.56 -5.16 -7.72
C GLU A 365 23.69 -5.25 -6.70
N TYR A 366 24.90 -4.80 -7.06
CA TYR A 366 26.02 -4.67 -6.14
C TYR A 366 25.65 -3.87 -4.88
N ARG A 367 24.97 -2.72 -5.03
CA ARG A 367 24.53 -1.89 -3.91
C ARG A 367 23.46 -2.58 -3.07
N ALA A 368 22.52 -3.30 -3.69
CA ALA A 368 21.52 -4.07 -2.98
C ALA A 368 22.18 -5.14 -2.07
N TRP A 369 23.22 -5.82 -2.56
CA TRP A 369 24.01 -6.75 -1.74
C TRP A 369 24.68 -6.06 -0.56
N LEU A 370 25.36 -4.93 -0.78
CA LEU A 370 26.00 -4.13 0.28
C LEU A 370 25.04 -3.57 1.33
N CYS A 371 23.80 -3.26 0.93
CA CYS A 371 22.79 -2.68 1.82
C CYS A 371 22.06 -3.74 2.68
N GLY A 372 22.17 -5.02 2.35
CA GLY A 372 21.51 -6.12 3.06
C GLY A 372 21.74 -6.14 4.58
N PRO A 373 22.99 -6.02 5.08
CA PRO A 373 23.26 -5.95 6.52
C PRO A 373 22.52 -4.81 7.25
N ALA A 374 22.37 -3.65 6.59
CA ALA A 374 21.64 -2.51 7.15
C ALA A 374 20.13 -2.77 7.20
N LEU A 375 19.56 -3.35 6.14
CA LEU A 375 18.15 -3.78 6.14
C LEU A 375 17.89 -4.82 7.24
N ALA A 376 18.76 -5.82 7.39
CA ALA A 376 18.64 -6.85 8.43
C ALA A 376 18.64 -6.24 9.84
N SER A 377 19.59 -5.34 10.10
CA SER A 377 19.69 -4.60 11.37
C SER A 377 18.42 -3.81 11.67
N TRP A 378 17.90 -3.09 10.68
CA TRP A 378 16.67 -2.33 10.83
C TRP A 378 15.45 -3.21 11.08
N VAL A 379 15.19 -4.22 10.23
CA VAL A 379 14.05 -5.14 10.39
C VAL A 379 14.07 -5.82 11.74
N ASN A 380 15.24 -6.24 12.21
CA ASN A 380 15.37 -6.88 13.52
C ASN A 380 15.10 -5.94 14.71
N SER A 381 15.21 -4.62 14.50
CA SER A 381 14.84 -3.61 15.50
C SER A 381 13.34 -3.31 15.55
N LEU A 382 12.56 -3.75 14.56
CA LEU A 382 11.13 -3.51 14.49
C LEU A 382 10.34 -4.36 15.51
N PRO A 383 9.17 -3.87 15.97
CA PRO A 383 8.31 -4.60 16.90
C PRO A 383 7.79 -5.92 16.33
N ASN A 384 7.01 -6.64 17.14
CA ASN A 384 6.26 -7.83 16.73
C ASN A 384 7.14 -8.93 16.12
N ALA A 385 8.29 -9.24 16.75
CA ALA A 385 9.28 -10.17 16.21
C ALA A 385 8.75 -11.54 15.75
N GLY A 386 7.63 -12.01 16.30
CA GLY A 386 6.94 -13.24 15.92
C GLY A 386 5.85 -13.10 14.85
N ARG A 387 5.56 -11.88 14.40
CA ARG A 387 4.52 -11.50 13.43
C ARG A 387 5.00 -10.36 12.49
N ARG A 388 6.25 -10.46 12.03
CA ARG A 388 6.82 -9.62 10.98
C ARG A 388 6.71 -10.33 9.64
N SER A 389 6.02 -9.69 8.70
CA SER A 389 5.90 -10.13 7.32
C SER A 389 6.54 -9.08 6.42
N LEU A 390 7.27 -9.54 5.40
CA LEU A 390 7.94 -8.70 4.43
C LEU A 390 7.40 -8.99 3.03
N PHE A 391 7.24 -7.96 2.22
CA PHE A 391 7.05 -8.10 0.79
C PHE A 391 8.03 -7.20 0.06
N ALA A 392 8.70 -7.75 -0.93
CA ALA A 392 9.69 -7.03 -1.71
C ALA A 392 9.37 -7.12 -3.20
N HIS A 393 9.51 -6.00 -3.87
CA HIS A 393 9.29 -5.90 -5.31
C HIS A 393 10.61 -5.95 -6.08
N SER A 394 10.67 -6.66 -7.21
CA SER A 394 11.78 -6.56 -8.17
C SER A 394 13.15 -6.77 -7.49
N MET A 395 14.13 -5.87 -7.69
CA MET A 395 15.44 -5.90 -7.03
C MET A 395 15.40 -5.64 -5.51
N GLY A 396 14.26 -5.23 -4.96
CA GLY A 396 14.01 -5.30 -3.52
C GLY A 396 14.21 -6.72 -2.98
N ASN A 397 14.04 -7.74 -3.84
CA ASN A 397 14.33 -9.13 -3.50
C ASN A 397 15.84 -9.43 -3.40
N VAL A 398 16.70 -8.66 -4.06
CA VAL A 398 18.17 -8.77 -3.94
C VAL A 398 18.62 -8.34 -2.55
N ILE A 399 18.23 -7.12 -2.15
CA ILE A 399 18.58 -6.61 -0.82
C ILE A 399 17.93 -7.44 0.28
N SER A 400 16.69 -7.90 0.09
CA SER A 400 16.01 -8.77 1.06
C SER A 400 16.72 -10.12 1.20
N GLY A 401 17.13 -10.73 0.08
CA GLY A 401 17.97 -11.93 0.11
C GLY A 401 19.32 -11.71 0.80
N SER A 402 19.99 -10.58 0.52
CA SER A 402 21.21 -10.19 1.24
C SER A 402 20.95 -10.03 2.74
N ALA A 403 19.87 -9.38 3.13
CA ALA A 403 19.48 -9.19 4.53
C ALA A 403 19.20 -10.52 5.23
N LEU A 404 18.50 -11.44 4.57
CA LEU A 404 18.24 -12.80 5.06
C LEU A 404 19.55 -13.55 5.35
N ARG A 405 20.54 -13.47 4.44
CA ARG A 405 21.89 -14.04 4.66
C ARG A 405 22.63 -13.37 5.82
N ASN A 406 22.27 -12.14 6.16
CA ASN A 406 22.82 -11.37 7.28
C ASN A 406 21.95 -11.45 8.55
N GLY A 407 21.08 -12.45 8.65
CA GLY A 407 20.33 -12.76 9.87
C GLY A 407 19.07 -11.92 10.08
N MET A 408 18.50 -11.34 9.01
CA MET A 408 17.16 -10.75 9.06
C MET A 408 16.14 -11.81 9.48
N SER A 409 15.30 -11.48 10.47
CA SER A 409 14.26 -12.36 10.99
C SER A 409 12.87 -11.84 10.65
N VAL A 410 12.18 -12.57 9.78
CA VAL A 410 10.75 -12.39 9.43
C VAL A 410 10.09 -13.77 9.37
N GLN A 411 8.77 -13.83 9.55
CA GLN A 411 8.01 -15.08 9.51
C GLN A 411 7.59 -15.43 8.08
N ARG A 412 7.21 -14.40 7.31
CA ARG A 412 6.65 -14.54 5.98
C ARG A 412 7.30 -13.54 5.05
N TYR A 413 7.58 -13.98 3.83
CA TYR A 413 8.22 -13.18 2.81
C TYR A 413 7.53 -13.40 1.47
N ALA A 414 6.85 -12.39 0.95
CA ALA A 414 6.31 -12.38 -0.40
C ALA A 414 7.33 -11.78 -1.38
N LEU A 415 7.69 -12.58 -2.37
CA LEU A 415 8.62 -12.23 -3.43
C LEU A 415 7.80 -11.75 -4.64
N CYS A 416 7.55 -10.44 -4.75
CA CYS A 416 6.72 -9.86 -5.81
C CYS A 416 7.58 -9.51 -7.03
N ASN A 417 7.30 -10.12 -8.19
CA ASN A 417 8.05 -9.94 -9.44
C ASN A 417 9.56 -10.01 -9.19
N ALA A 418 10.00 -11.02 -8.43
CA ALA A 418 11.34 -11.03 -7.86
C ALA A 418 12.45 -11.11 -8.91
N ALA A 419 13.17 -10.00 -9.09
CA ALA A 419 14.33 -9.88 -9.97
C ALA A 419 15.59 -10.48 -9.32
N MET A 420 15.53 -11.79 -9.09
CA MET A 420 16.57 -12.58 -8.44
C MET A 420 16.61 -13.95 -9.09
N ALA A 421 17.79 -14.51 -9.31
CA ALA A 421 17.96 -15.82 -9.93
C ALA A 421 17.18 -16.92 -9.17
N SER A 422 16.34 -17.68 -9.86
CA SER A 422 15.61 -18.80 -9.25
C SER A 422 16.54 -19.83 -8.59
N MET A 423 17.73 -20.06 -9.17
CA MET A 423 18.74 -20.94 -8.55
C MET A 423 19.19 -20.51 -7.17
N ALA A 424 19.02 -19.24 -6.79
CA ALA A 424 19.32 -18.79 -5.43
C ALA A 424 18.38 -19.42 -4.40
N TYR A 425 17.18 -19.82 -4.83
CA TYR A 425 16.18 -20.47 -3.99
C TYR A 425 16.07 -21.98 -4.24
N ASP A 426 16.36 -22.44 -5.47
CA ASP A 426 16.17 -23.82 -5.91
C ASP A 426 17.36 -24.34 -6.72
N SER A 427 18.18 -25.20 -6.12
CA SER A 427 19.34 -25.82 -6.77
C SER A 427 18.99 -27.08 -7.59
N GLY A 428 17.71 -27.32 -7.86
CA GLY A 428 17.25 -28.48 -8.62
C GLY A 428 17.72 -28.43 -10.07
N ALA A 429 18.15 -29.59 -10.61
CA ALA A 429 18.63 -29.69 -12.00
C ALA A 429 17.57 -29.24 -13.03
N HIS A 430 16.28 -29.33 -12.70
CA HIS A 430 15.17 -28.88 -13.54
C HIS A 430 15.20 -27.37 -13.81
N MET A 431 15.75 -26.58 -12.89
CA MET A 431 15.89 -25.13 -13.06
C MET A 431 16.88 -24.75 -14.16
N ARG A 432 17.83 -25.63 -14.46
CA ARG A 432 18.87 -25.43 -15.49
C ARG A 432 18.38 -25.68 -16.92
N ILE A 433 17.08 -25.96 -17.09
CA ILE A 433 16.42 -26.15 -18.38
C ILE A 433 15.51 -24.95 -18.63
N ASP A 434 15.64 -24.35 -19.81
CA ASP A 434 14.73 -23.29 -20.25
C ASP A 434 13.35 -23.88 -20.50
N PRO A 435 12.30 -23.37 -19.83
CA PRO A 435 10.96 -23.91 -19.99
C PRO A 435 10.40 -23.73 -21.41
N ASP A 436 10.85 -22.71 -22.16
CA ASP A 436 10.27 -22.41 -23.47
C ASP A 436 10.86 -23.29 -24.58
N THR A 437 12.15 -23.60 -24.47
CA THR A 437 12.86 -24.36 -25.50
C THR A 437 13.09 -25.82 -25.12
N GLY A 438 13.00 -26.16 -23.82
CA GLY A 438 13.35 -27.48 -23.29
C GLY A 438 14.83 -27.81 -23.35
N GLU A 439 15.68 -26.86 -23.77
CA GLU A 439 17.12 -27.02 -23.84
C GLU A 439 17.77 -26.50 -22.56
N PRO A 440 18.93 -27.05 -22.16
CA PRO A 440 19.69 -26.50 -21.05
C PRO A 440 20.02 -25.02 -21.28
N TRP A 441 19.97 -24.22 -20.22
CA TRP A 441 20.49 -22.86 -20.17
C TRP A 441 22.03 -22.81 -20.30
N ASN A 442 22.70 -23.81 -20.86
CA ASN A 442 24.07 -23.69 -21.34
C ASN A 442 24.18 -23.99 -22.84
N ARG A 443 23.08 -24.41 -23.50
CA ARG A 443 23.08 -24.79 -24.92
C ARG A 443 22.45 -23.73 -25.81
N ILE A 444 21.48 -22.98 -25.28
CA ILE A 444 20.79 -21.87 -25.98
C ILE A 444 21.75 -20.68 -26.22
N TRP A 445 22.87 -20.62 -25.49
CA TRP A 445 23.75 -19.45 -25.45
C TRP A 445 25.05 -19.56 -26.27
N GLY A 446 25.17 -20.54 -27.16
CA GLY A 446 26.03 -20.49 -28.35
C GLY A 446 27.58 -20.47 -28.24
N SER A 447 28.22 -20.28 -27.08
CA SER A 447 29.70 -20.40 -26.98
C SER A 447 30.21 -20.76 -25.58
N GLN A 448 31.28 -21.58 -25.50
CA GLN A 448 31.89 -22.05 -24.25
C GLN A 448 32.30 -20.90 -23.29
N PHE A 449 32.73 -19.75 -23.82
CA PHE A 449 33.10 -18.56 -23.03
C PHE A 449 31.91 -17.81 -22.41
N LEU A 450 30.67 -18.12 -22.83
CA LEU A 450 29.44 -17.50 -22.31
C LEU A 450 28.78 -18.33 -21.19
N HIS A 451 29.37 -19.47 -20.81
CA HIS A 451 28.78 -20.50 -19.94
C HIS A 451 29.49 -20.66 -18.60
N GLU A 452 30.70 -20.15 -18.49
CA GLU A 452 31.49 -20.21 -17.27
C GLU A 452 30.92 -19.19 -16.27
N THR A 453 30.47 -19.68 -15.11
CA THR A 453 30.04 -18.86 -13.98
C THR A 453 30.59 -19.49 -12.69
N PRO A 454 30.79 -18.73 -11.60
CA PRO A 454 31.20 -19.32 -10.33
C PRO A 454 30.38 -20.53 -9.89
N ASP A 455 29.09 -20.61 -10.22
CA ASP A 455 28.22 -21.76 -9.90
C ASP A 455 28.58 -23.07 -10.60
N THR A 456 29.27 -23.02 -11.75
CA THR A 456 29.74 -24.22 -12.45
C THR A 456 31.19 -24.58 -12.13
N ASN A 457 31.89 -23.76 -11.32
CA ASN A 457 33.31 -23.99 -11.03
C ASN A 457 33.53 -25.37 -10.37
N PRO A 458 34.56 -26.15 -10.73
CA PRO A 458 34.90 -27.41 -10.06
C PRO A 458 35.24 -27.25 -8.57
N SER A 459 35.82 -26.11 -8.18
CA SER A 459 36.13 -25.78 -6.79
C SER A 459 34.86 -25.47 -6.01
N ALA A 460 34.62 -26.26 -4.96
CA ALA A 460 33.53 -26.01 -4.02
C ALA A 460 33.67 -24.65 -3.32
N ASP A 461 34.90 -24.20 -3.03
CA ASP A 461 35.14 -22.93 -2.35
C ASP A 461 34.72 -21.74 -3.22
N ILE A 462 34.92 -21.82 -4.54
CA ILE A 462 34.48 -20.79 -5.48
C ILE A 462 32.96 -20.79 -5.58
N ARG A 463 32.31 -21.96 -5.73
CA ARG A 463 30.84 -22.06 -5.72
C ARG A 463 30.25 -21.52 -4.41
N ASN A 464 30.86 -21.86 -3.28
CA ASN A 464 30.39 -21.44 -1.96
C ASN A 464 30.62 -19.94 -1.70
N SER A 465 31.67 -19.35 -2.25
CA SER A 465 31.99 -17.93 -2.04
C SER A 465 31.27 -17.01 -3.04
N PHE A 466 31.19 -17.42 -4.30
CA PHE A 466 30.83 -16.54 -5.42
C PHE A 466 29.71 -17.08 -6.30
N GLY A 467 29.25 -18.32 -6.12
CA GLY A 467 28.04 -18.82 -6.81
C GLY A 467 26.75 -18.26 -6.20
N LEU A 468 25.65 -18.27 -6.93
CA LEU A 468 24.30 -17.93 -6.44
C LEU A 468 23.49 -19.15 -6.00
N GLU A 469 23.84 -20.37 -6.43
CA GLU A 469 23.04 -21.57 -6.22
C GLU A 469 22.79 -21.85 -4.72
N GLY A 470 21.51 -21.99 -4.35
CA GLY A 470 21.06 -22.32 -3.00
C GLY A 470 21.37 -21.26 -1.93
N LYS A 471 21.74 -20.03 -2.30
CA LYS A 471 22.16 -18.99 -1.33
C LYS A 471 21.07 -18.56 -0.35
N PHE A 472 19.81 -18.83 -0.65
CA PHE A 472 18.68 -18.49 0.20
C PHE A 472 18.01 -19.71 0.84
N ASP A 473 18.68 -20.87 0.84
CA ASP A 473 18.32 -21.99 1.72
C ASP A 473 18.76 -21.72 3.17
N ILE A 474 18.11 -20.74 3.81
CA ILE A 474 18.49 -20.18 5.12
C ILE A 474 17.71 -20.77 6.31
N GLY A 475 16.91 -21.83 6.11
CA GLY A 475 16.27 -22.60 7.19
C GLY A 475 14.73 -22.66 7.14
N THR A 476 14.13 -23.41 8.09
CA THR A 476 12.75 -23.93 7.98
C THR A 476 11.64 -23.03 8.53
N ASN A 477 11.96 -21.96 9.27
CA ASN A 477 10.95 -21.15 9.97
C ASN A 477 10.44 -19.96 9.16
N LEU A 478 11.11 -19.60 8.06
CA LEU A 478 10.65 -18.58 7.12
C LEU A 478 9.75 -19.23 6.06
N ARG A 479 8.56 -18.68 5.87
CA ARG A 479 7.69 -19.03 4.74
C ARG A 479 7.88 -18.01 3.62
N MET A 480 8.55 -18.42 2.55
CA MET A 480 8.70 -17.65 1.32
C MET A 480 7.57 -17.99 0.34
N ILE A 481 6.95 -16.97 -0.25
CA ILE A 481 5.87 -17.09 -1.23
C ILE A 481 6.26 -16.32 -2.48
N ASN A 482 6.29 -17.00 -3.63
CA ASN A 482 6.63 -16.37 -4.89
C ASN A 482 5.38 -15.80 -5.57
N PHE A 483 5.27 -14.48 -5.67
CA PHE A 483 4.27 -13.82 -6.49
C PHE A 483 4.92 -13.56 -7.85
N TYR A 484 4.58 -14.40 -8.83
CA TYR A 484 5.27 -14.46 -10.12
C TYR A 484 4.37 -14.07 -11.29
N LEU A 485 5.02 -13.55 -12.32
CA LEU A 485 4.42 -13.19 -13.61
C LEU A 485 5.34 -13.74 -14.72
N GLU A 486 4.89 -14.77 -15.44
CA GLU A 486 5.73 -15.51 -16.40
C GLU A 486 6.23 -14.62 -17.56
N ASP A 487 5.36 -13.76 -18.07
CA ASP A 487 5.60 -12.90 -19.22
C ASP A 487 6.04 -11.47 -18.83
N ASP A 488 6.60 -11.29 -17.63
CA ASP A 488 7.02 -9.99 -17.12
C ASP A 488 8.13 -9.33 -17.95
N GLU A 489 7.84 -8.17 -18.56
CA GLU A 489 8.72 -7.49 -19.51
C GLU A 489 10.05 -7.02 -18.89
N ALA A 490 10.04 -6.62 -17.61
CA ALA A 490 11.24 -6.14 -16.94
C ALA A 490 12.11 -7.32 -16.47
N LEU A 491 11.49 -8.44 -16.11
CA LEU A 491 12.23 -9.66 -15.77
C LEU A 491 12.81 -10.34 -17.02
N ASP A 492 12.21 -10.20 -18.20
CA ASP A 492 12.87 -10.61 -19.45
C ASP A 492 14.10 -9.72 -19.73
N SER A 493 13.97 -8.40 -19.53
CA SER A 493 15.11 -7.47 -19.59
C SER A 493 16.23 -7.86 -18.60
N TRP A 494 15.88 -8.34 -17.40
CA TRP A 494 16.83 -8.89 -16.44
C TRP A 494 17.57 -10.12 -16.97
N VAL A 495 16.85 -11.06 -17.58
CA VAL A 495 17.43 -12.27 -18.16
C VAL A 495 18.41 -11.89 -19.27
N ASN A 496 18.05 -10.93 -20.12
CA ASN A 496 18.92 -10.42 -21.16
C ASN A 496 20.16 -9.70 -20.58
N ASN A 497 19.99 -8.90 -19.53
CA ASN A 497 21.11 -8.29 -18.82
C ASN A 497 22.08 -9.35 -18.25
N ASN A 498 21.58 -10.34 -17.51
CA ASN A 498 22.40 -11.44 -16.99
C ASN A 498 23.06 -12.26 -18.09
N ARG A 499 22.38 -12.42 -19.23
CA ARG A 499 22.91 -13.15 -20.38
C ARG A 499 24.13 -12.46 -20.99
N PHE A 500 23.98 -11.17 -21.27
CA PHE A 500 24.89 -10.44 -22.17
C PHE A 500 25.90 -9.58 -21.42
N LEU A 501 25.56 -9.12 -20.22
CA LEU A 501 26.36 -8.16 -19.44
C LEU A 501 26.97 -8.78 -18.18
N LYS A 502 26.85 -10.10 -17.95
CA LYS A 502 27.58 -10.81 -16.90
C LYS A 502 28.41 -11.99 -17.46
N PRO A 503 29.72 -12.09 -17.14
CA PRO A 503 30.55 -11.03 -16.54
C PRO A 503 30.51 -9.73 -17.35
N GLU A 504 30.61 -8.57 -16.68
CA GLU A 504 30.50 -7.27 -17.34
C GLU A 504 31.79 -6.91 -18.08
N PHE A 505 32.03 -7.57 -19.22
CA PHE A 505 33.24 -7.44 -20.03
C PHE A 505 33.51 -5.99 -20.47
N GLY A 506 32.46 -5.21 -20.74
CA GLY A 506 32.56 -3.79 -21.09
C GLY A 506 33.18 -2.94 -19.98
N ARG A 507 33.13 -3.42 -18.73
CA ARG A 507 33.80 -2.83 -17.56
C ARG A 507 35.02 -3.63 -17.13
N GLY A 508 35.54 -4.51 -17.97
CA GLY A 508 36.73 -5.29 -17.69
C GLY A 508 36.54 -6.43 -16.68
N TYR A 509 35.31 -6.86 -16.37
CA TYR A 509 35.10 -8.05 -15.54
C TYR A 509 35.16 -9.33 -16.37
N TYR A 510 35.83 -10.33 -15.82
CA TYR A 510 36.00 -11.63 -16.45
C TYR A 510 35.86 -12.75 -15.42
N TYR A 511 35.47 -13.92 -15.92
CA TYR A 511 35.57 -15.17 -15.21
C TYR A 511 36.20 -16.22 -16.14
N GLN A 512 37.15 -16.97 -15.60
CA GLN A 512 37.81 -18.10 -16.27
C GLN A 512 37.97 -19.25 -15.28
N GLU A 513 37.33 -20.38 -15.55
CA GLU A 513 37.35 -21.56 -14.69
C GLU A 513 38.78 -22.08 -14.46
N ASN A 514 39.57 -22.08 -15.54
CA ASN A 514 40.99 -22.42 -15.53
C ASN A 514 41.75 -21.16 -15.95
N SER A 515 42.21 -20.35 -15.00
CA SER A 515 43.05 -19.20 -15.34
C SER A 515 44.24 -19.68 -16.19
N VAL A 516 44.26 -19.23 -17.44
CA VAL A 516 45.31 -19.55 -18.41
C VAL A 516 46.53 -18.65 -18.23
N ASP A 517 46.43 -17.62 -17.41
CA ASP A 517 47.50 -16.68 -17.15
C ASP A 517 48.17 -16.98 -15.79
N PRO A 518 49.41 -17.49 -15.76
CA PRO A 518 50.14 -17.76 -14.53
C PRO A 518 50.38 -16.50 -13.69
N ASP A 519 50.26 -15.31 -14.25
CA ASP A 519 50.37 -14.05 -13.54
C ASP A 519 49.06 -13.66 -12.81
N TYR A 520 47.93 -14.31 -13.12
CA TYR A 520 46.60 -14.02 -12.54
C TYR A 520 45.88 -15.31 -12.08
N PRO A 521 46.22 -15.88 -10.92
CA PRO A 521 45.67 -17.15 -10.47
C PRO A 521 44.19 -17.09 -10.06
N ASP A 522 43.62 -15.90 -9.86
CA ASP A 522 42.23 -15.73 -9.45
C ASP A 522 41.28 -15.95 -10.64
N PRO A 523 40.31 -16.88 -10.53
CA PRO A 523 39.40 -17.19 -11.62
C PRO A 523 38.35 -16.10 -11.88
N LEU A 524 38.15 -15.18 -10.93
CA LEU A 524 37.34 -13.98 -11.11
C LEU A 524 38.28 -12.77 -11.03
N TYR A 525 38.30 -11.94 -12.07
CA TYR A 525 39.18 -10.78 -12.10
C TYR A 525 38.56 -9.58 -12.82
N HIS A 526 39.07 -8.41 -12.48
CA HIS A 526 38.71 -7.11 -13.05
C HIS A 526 39.95 -6.46 -13.69
N TYR A 527 39.88 -6.17 -14.98
CA TYR A 527 40.90 -5.51 -15.78
C TYR A 527 40.64 -4.00 -15.81
N ILE A 528 41.55 -3.23 -15.21
CA ILE A 528 41.47 -1.78 -15.11
C ILE A 528 42.23 -1.18 -16.29
N SER A 529 41.53 -0.84 -17.37
CA SER A 529 42.12 -0.35 -18.62
C SER A 529 43.06 0.84 -18.44
N ASP A 530 42.71 1.77 -17.56
CA ASP A 530 43.46 3.01 -17.34
C ASP A 530 44.86 2.78 -16.75
N THR A 531 45.02 1.66 -16.05
CA THR A 531 46.28 1.30 -15.39
C THR A 531 46.92 0.04 -15.96
N ASN A 532 46.23 -0.67 -16.86
CA ASN A 532 46.63 -1.99 -17.37
C ASN A 532 46.91 -2.98 -16.23
N VAL A 533 46.08 -2.95 -15.18
CA VAL A 533 46.20 -3.79 -13.99
C VAL A 533 45.03 -4.75 -13.91
N TYR A 534 45.31 -6.00 -13.56
CA TYR A 534 44.30 -6.99 -13.21
C TYR A 534 44.20 -7.08 -11.69
N ARG A 535 42.98 -7.17 -11.17
CA ARG A 535 42.69 -7.37 -9.75
C ARG A 535 41.75 -8.56 -9.57
N GLY A 536 42.05 -9.44 -8.62
CA GLY A 536 41.13 -10.49 -8.20
C GLY A 536 39.83 -9.92 -7.59
N VAL A 537 38.70 -10.53 -7.93
CA VAL A 537 37.41 -10.24 -7.29
C VAL A 537 37.32 -11.10 -6.04
N HIS A 538 37.22 -10.44 -4.88
CA HIS A 538 37.33 -11.11 -3.58
C HIS A 538 36.08 -10.97 -2.72
N SER A 539 35.12 -10.13 -3.10
CA SER A 539 33.87 -9.98 -2.36
C SER A 539 32.71 -10.66 -3.08
N PRO A 540 31.81 -11.35 -2.36
CA PRO A 540 30.60 -11.92 -2.95
C PRO A 540 29.71 -10.83 -3.54
N ASP A 541 29.64 -9.65 -2.92
CA ASP A 541 28.77 -8.56 -3.37
C ASP A 541 29.20 -8.06 -4.76
N GLU A 542 30.50 -7.85 -4.96
CA GLU A 542 31.08 -7.51 -6.27
C GLU A 542 30.89 -8.65 -7.28
N ALA A 543 31.15 -9.89 -6.86
CA ALA A 543 30.98 -11.04 -7.74
C ALA A 543 29.52 -11.18 -8.19
N PHE A 544 28.53 -11.05 -7.31
CA PHE A 544 27.12 -11.15 -7.67
C PHE A 544 26.67 -9.98 -8.56
N GLY A 545 27.11 -8.76 -8.26
CA GLY A 545 26.77 -7.59 -9.07
C GLY A 545 27.34 -7.63 -10.48
N PHE A 546 28.59 -8.07 -10.68
CA PHE A 546 29.33 -7.83 -11.93
C PHE A 546 29.84 -9.08 -12.66
N VAL A 547 29.97 -10.22 -11.99
CA VAL A 547 30.66 -11.40 -12.54
C VAL A 547 29.73 -12.61 -12.66
N THR A 548 28.96 -12.89 -11.63
CA THR A 548 28.23 -14.14 -11.45
C THR A 548 26.98 -14.11 -12.28
N LYS A 549 27.01 -14.91 -13.35
CA LYS A 549 25.90 -15.06 -14.27
C LYS A 549 24.91 -16.10 -13.74
N SER A 550 23.62 -15.75 -13.78
CA SER A 550 22.53 -16.71 -13.52
C SER A 550 22.47 -17.80 -14.59
N LEU A 551 22.20 -19.04 -14.15
CA LEU A 551 21.91 -20.20 -15.01
C LEU A 551 20.41 -20.52 -15.07
N THR A 552 19.56 -19.59 -14.61
CA THR A 552 18.10 -19.72 -14.55
C THR A 552 17.44 -18.39 -14.92
N ARG A 553 16.11 -18.42 -15.11
CA ARG A 553 15.26 -17.22 -15.04
C ARG A 553 15.27 -16.59 -13.65
N THR A 554 14.54 -15.50 -13.52
CA THR A 554 14.21 -14.92 -12.23
C THR A 554 13.17 -15.74 -11.50
N ALA A 555 13.20 -15.74 -10.17
CA ALA A 555 12.14 -16.34 -9.36
C ALA A 555 10.78 -15.72 -9.70
N GLY A 556 10.74 -14.40 -9.93
CA GLY A 556 9.52 -13.67 -10.29
C GLY A 556 8.92 -14.01 -11.64
N SER A 557 9.61 -14.75 -12.51
CA SER A 557 9.10 -15.16 -13.83
C SER A 557 9.21 -16.66 -14.11
N ASP A 558 9.59 -17.46 -13.12
CA ASP A 558 9.70 -18.92 -13.25
C ASP A 558 8.80 -19.62 -12.23
N SER A 559 7.64 -20.08 -12.71
CA SER A 559 6.63 -20.81 -11.94
C SER A 559 7.14 -22.10 -11.30
N ARG A 560 8.27 -22.64 -11.77
CA ARG A 560 8.85 -23.89 -11.29
C ARG A 560 9.69 -23.72 -10.02
N THR A 561 10.02 -22.47 -9.63
CA THR A 561 10.88 -22.20 -8.47
C THR A 561 10.25 -22.72 -7.17
N SER A 562 10.86 -23.74 -6.54
CA SER A 562 10.21 -24.50 -5.45
C SER A 562 11.06 -24.80 -4.21
N GLY A 563 12.40 -24.67 -4.28
CA GLY A 563 13.33 -25.09 -3.21
C GLY A 563 13.04 -24.51 -1.81
N SER A 564 13.58 -23.34 -1.51
CA SER A 564 13.32 -22.65 -0.24
C SER A 564 11.96 -21.91 -0.22
N ILE A 565 11.38 -21.68 -1.40
CA ILE A 565 10.03 -21.11 -1.61
C ILE A 565 8.97 -22.16 -1.28
N LYS A 566 7.99 -21.82 -0.43
CA LYS A 566 6.98 -22.78 0.06
C LYS A 566 5.71 -22.81 -0.76
N SER A 567 5.37 -21.72 -1.41
CA SER A 567 4.21 -21.60 -2.29
C SER A 567 4.45 -20.54 -3.35
N SER A 568 3.66 -20.58 -4.42
CA SER A 568 3.71 -19.61 -5.51
C SER A 568 2.29 -19.16 -5.85
N VAL A 569 2.15 -17.90 -6.24
CA VAL A 569 0.93 -17.23 -6.69
C VAL A 569 1.20 -16.71 -8.09
N ASN A 570 0.43 -17.19 -9.07
CA ASN A 570 0.50 -16.67 -10.43
C ASN A 570 -0.31 -15.38 -10.52
N MET A 571 0.36 -14.28 -10.83
CA MET A 571 -0.25 -12.95 -10.92
C MET A 571 -1.05 -12.75 -12.23
N ASN A 572 -1.09 -13.77 -13.09
CA ASN A 572 -2.00 -13.88 -14.22
C ASN A 572 -3.21 -14.78 -13.98
N ASP A 573 -3.20 -15.60 -12.95
CA ASP A 573 -4.26 -16.56 -12.66
C ASP A 573 -4.97 -16.22 -11.35
N TRP A 574 -5.96 -15.34 -11.47
CA TRP A 574 -6.83 -14.95 -10.35
C TRP A 574 -7.92 -16.01 -10.06
N GLY A 575 -7.97 -17.13 -10.80
CA GLY A 575 -8.95 -18.20 -10.64
C GLY A 575 -10.27 -18.01 -11.41
N VAL A 576 -11.10 -19.06 -11.42
CA VAL A 576 -12.41 -19.07 -12.11
C VAL A 576 -13.41 -18.19 -11.33
N GLY A 577 -13.91 -17.13 -11.97
CA GLY A 577 -14.85 -16.18 -11.37
C GLY A 577 -14.20 -14.87 -10.91
N ALA A 578 -12.87 -14.73 -11.04
CA ALA A 578 -12.20 -13.45 -10.85
C ALA A 578 -12.74 -12.40 -11.82
N LYS A 579 -12.95 -11.19 -11.32
CA LYS A 579 -13.56 -10.08 -12.08
C LYS A 579 -12.57 -9.38 -13.03
N HIS A 580 -11.31 -9.84 -13.06
CA HIS A 580 -10.17 -9.12 -13.65
C HIS A 580 -9.29 -10.02 -14.51
N TRP A 581 -8.67 -9.41 -15.52
CA TRP A 581 -7.63 -10.04 -16.32
C TRP A 581 -6.32 -9.96 -15.54
N GLY A 582 -5.47 -10.99 -15.64
CA GLY A 582 -4.10 -11.01 -15.09
C GLY A 582 -3.30 -9.73 -15.35
N PHE A 583 -2.16 -9.56 -14.68
CA PHE A 583 -1.26 -8.43 -14.93
C PHE A 583 -0.58 -8.43 -16.32
N GLY A 584 -0.76 -9.50 -17.08
CA GLY A 584 -0.22 -9.67 -18.43
C GLY A 584 1.30 -9.69 -18.38
N VAL A 585 1.91 -8.62 -18.92
CA VAL A 585 3.36 -8.43 -19.00
C VAL A 585 3.88 -7.32 -18.07
N THR A 586 2.99 -6.67 -17.31
CA THR A 586 3.29 -5.41 -16.62
C THR A 586 3.98 -5.64 -15.27
N HIS A 587 5.28 -5.33 -15.17
CA HIS A 587 6.14 -5.61 -14.01
C HIS A 587 5.74 -4.97 -12.65
N SER A 588 4.88 -3.94 -12.65
CA SER A 588 4.56 -3.17 -11.45
C SER A 588 3.09 -2.77 -11.42
N ALA A 589 2.23 -3.62 -12.00
CA ALA A 589 0.79 -3.39 -12.08
C ALA A 589 0.18 -3.13 -10.70
N GLU A 590 0.71 -3.78 -9.66
CA GLU A 590 0.29 -3.73 -8.26
C GLU A 590 0.37 -2.35 -7.65
N TRP A 591 1.16 -1.44 -8.23
CA TRP A 591 1.27 -0.04 -7.80
C TRP A 591 0.78 0.94 -8.85
N ARG A 592 0.84 0.58 -10.13
CA ARG A 592 0.48 1.45 -11.26
C ARG A 592 -1.03 1.48 -11.48
N TRP A 593 -1.67 0.32 -11.61
CA TRP A 593 -3.09 0.25 -11.93
C TRP A 593 -3.94 0.55 -10.71
N SER A 594 -5.20 0.93 -10.92
CA SER A 594 -6.18 1.17 -9.87
C SER A 594 -6.44 -0.06 -8.98
N ASN A 595 -6.92 0.18 -7.76
CA ASN A 595 -7.26 -0.91 -6.83
C ASN A 595 -8.29 -1.88 -7.40
N GLN A 596 -9.23 -1.42 -8.23
CA GLN A 596 -10.18 -2.32 -8.89
C GLN A 596 -9.45 -3.33 -9.76
N SER A 597 -8.36 -2.96 -10.44
CA SER A 597 -7.58 -3.91 -11.26
C SER A 597 -6.65 -4.81 -10.43
N THR A 598 -6.43 -4.52 -9.15
CA THR A 598 -5.36 -5.13 -8.35
C THR A 598 -5.82 -5.68 -7.00
N SER A 599 -7.07 -5.52 -6.61
CA SER A 599 -7.60 -5.92 -5.30
C SER A 599 -7.28 -7.37 -4.98
N HIS A 600 -7.51 -8.30 -5.91
CA HIS A 600 -7.18 -9.72 -5.75
C HIS A 600 -5.71 -9.99 -5.40
N PHE A 601 -4.77 -9.20 -5.92
CA PHE A 601 -3.37 -9.30 -5.51
C PHE A 601 -3.20 -8.95 -4.04
N TRP A 602 -3.81 -7.86 -3.59
CA TRP A 602 -3.73 -7.37 -2.22
C TRP A 602 -4.46 -8.28 -1.23
N ASP A 603 -5.63 -8.82 -1.60
CA ASP A 603 -6.34 -9.87 -0.85
C ASP A 603 -5.39 -11.05 -0.63
N ARG A 604 -4.81 -11.56 -1.72
CA ARG A 604 -3.94 -12.74 -1.68
C ARG A 604 -2.64 -12.48 -0.92
N LEU A 605 -2.10 -11.27 -1.04
CA LEU A 605 -0.93 -10.84 -0.28
C LEU A 605 -1.23 -10.84 1.22
N CYS A 606 -2.36 -10.26 1.63
CA CYS A 606 -2.81 -10.22 3.02
C CYS A 606 -3.02 -11.63 3.59
N GLU A 607 -3.61 -12.54 2.81
CA GLU A 607 -3.78 -13.95 3.18
C GLU A 607 -2.45 -14.67 3.38
N GLU A 608 -1.56 -14.63 2.38
CA GLU A 608 -0.29 -15.37 2.42
C GLU A 608 0.66 -14.83 3.49
N LEU A 609 0.58 -13.54 3.78
CA LEU A 609 1.36 -12.87 4.82
C LEU A 609 0.67 -12.84 6.20
N GLU A 610 -0.54 -13.37 6.33
CA GLU A 610 -1.36 -13.36 7.56
C GLU A 610 -1.44 -11.96 8.20
N LEU A 611 -1.60 -10.94 7.36
CA LEU A 611 -1.67 -9.54 7.79
C LEU A 611 -3.00 -9.19 8.45
N ILE A 612 -4.04 -9.96 8.14
CA ILE A 612 -5.40 -9.76 8.58
C ILE A 612 -5.86 -11.06 9.23
N ARG A 613 -6.62 -10.96 10.32
CA ARG A 613 -7.21 -12.15 10.95
C ARG A 613 -8.31 -12.66 10.03
N GLN A 614 -8.20 -13.90 9.58
CA GLN A 614 -9.32 -14.58 8.93
C GLN A 614 -10.48 -14.61 9.93
N GLN A 615 -11.62 -14.03 9.53
CA GLN A 615 -12.85 -14.03 10.32
C GLN A 615 -13.46 -15.42 10.43
#